data_AF-A0A963PX50-F1
#
_entry.id   AF-A0A963PX50-F1
#
_cell.length_a   1.000
_cell.length_b   1.000
_cell.length_c   1.000
_cell.angle_alpha   90.00
_cell.angle_beta   90.00
_cell.angle_gamma   90.00
#
_symmetry.space_group_name_H-M   'P 1'
#
loop_
_entity.id
_entity.type
_entity.pdbx_description
1 polymer ?
#
loop_
_entity_poly.entity_id
_entity_poly.type
_entity_poly.pdbx_seq_one_letter_code
_entity_poly.pdbx_strand_id
1 'polypeptide(L)'
;MLTVQDVERVIAQTVLAAQSRSLHATVAVTDRVGNVLAVYAMTGAAPSFRIDSGRGVTGGLEQAVLPSPLAAISKALTGAYLSSAGNAFSTRTASQIIQQHFNPNEANQLSGPLSGVQFSQLSCSDLVRRDASVAAGDATLGPKRAPLGLSADPGGLPLYKNGRVVGGIGVMADGMYGLDLDVTDVDDDIDEILALAGSLGYEAPLDVRASRITLDGRSVRYVDAGQTGVVTASLAGLPGALVPVAGYFPGVLRAGVAYGTPASGVRRDTGPFAALGGYVLVDGADSNVYPVRASTDGGMSAAEVQQILASALALANRTRAQIRRPLGQPAQVSISVVDTNGVVLGLLRGPDAPLFGTDVALQKARSASFLSHPSAGAELLALGGAIAPYVTATRNFFGDPTSLSNGVAFSAKAIGNIARPYFPDGIVGSANGPLAPPIARWSPFATGLQLDLSSGAIVDAIVGPLAAAPATGCTGLPRLRNGLQIFSGSVPIYRTVAGVTRLVGGIGVSGDGTDQDDMIAFLGLAQAGTTLGTGIGHAPAALRADAIVLPGGRLRYVQCPVAPFNDSNAQNVCAGL
;
A
#
# COMPACT_ATOMS: atom_id res chain seq x y z
N MET A 1 16.66 14.14 7.11
CA MET A 1 16.97 12.75 7.49
C MET A 1 17.15 12.66 9.00
N LEU A 2 17.10 11.46 9.56
CA LEU A 2 17.47 11.18 10.95
C LEU A 2 18.98 10.93 11.03
N THR A 3 19.66 11.59 11.96
CA THR A 3 21.05 11.32 12.34
C THR A 3 21.11 10.12 13.29
N VAL A 4 22.31 9.57 13.53
CA VAL A 4 22.56 8.54 14.55
C VAL A 4 22.00 8.99 15.91
N GLN A 5 22.30 10.23 16.32
CA GLN A 5 21.82 10.79 17.58
C GLN A 5 20.29 10.93 17.63
N ASP A 6 19.64 11.27 16.51
CA ASP A 6 18.17 11.28 16.44
C ASP A 6 17.60 9.87 16.69
N VAL A 7 18.22 8.84 16.09
CA VAL A 7 17.79 7.44 16.26
C VAL A 7 18.00 6.95 17.69
N GLU A 8 19.15 7.25 18.30
CA GLU A 8 19.44 6.94 19.70
C GLU A 8 18.42 7.58 20.63
N ARG A 9 18.11 8.86 20.41
CA ARG A 9 17.11 9.62 21.16
C ARG A 9 15.75 8.94 21.11
N VAL A 10 15.24 8.65 19.91
CA VAL A 10 13.92 8.02 19.72
C VAL A 10 13.81 6.71 20.51
N ILE A 11 14.84 5.85 20.43
CA ILE A 11 14.84 4.56 21.14
C ILE A 11 14.97 4.77 22.65
N ALA A 12 15.87 5.65 23.09
CA ALA A 12 16.12 5.90 24.52
C ALA A 12 14.88 6.45 25.22
N GLN A 13 14.15 7.35 24.55
CA GLN A 13 12.87 7.88 25.03
C GLN A 13 11.83 6.77 25.22
N THR A 14 11.70 5.86 24.26
CA THR A 14 10.82 4.69 24.38
C THR A 14 11.23 3.76 25.51
N VAL A 15 12.52 3.43 25.62
CA VAL A 15 13.02 2.51 26.66
C VAL A 15 12.81 3.07 28.07
N LEU A 16 13.06 4.37 28.28
CA LEU A 16 12.79 5.02 29.57
C LEU A 16 11.29 5.02 29.90
N ALA A 17 10.42 5.26 28.91
CA ALA A 17 8.97 5.23 29.11
C ALA A 17 8.46 3.83 29.43
N ALA A 18 9.08 2.79 28.89
CA ALA A 18 8.79 1.39 29.22
C ALA A 18 9.27 1.06 30.64
N GLN A 19 10.50 1.43 31.02
CA GLN A 19 11.01 1.23 32.37
C GLN A 19 10.17 1.92 33.44
N SER A 20 9.71 3.15 33.18
CA SER A 20 8.86 3.88 34.15
C SER A 20 7.50 3.23 34.37
N ARG A 21 7.12 2.27 33.51
CA ARG A 21 5.87 1.50 33.56
C ARG A 21 6.09 0.03 33.89
N SER A 22 7.33 -0.38 34.19
CA SER A 22 7.69 -1.79 34.37
C SER A 22 7.35 -2.67 33.17
N LEU A 23 7.49 -2.13 31.95
CA LEU A 23 7.26 -2.82 30.68
C LEU A 23 8.59 -3.09 29.97
N HIS A 24 8.55 -4.01 29.00
CA HIS A 24 9.66 -4.33 28.11
C HIS A 24 9.17 -4.32 26.66
N ALA A 25 9.97 -3.76 25.76
CA ALA A 25 9.57 -3.60 24.37
C ALA A 25 10.70 -3.91 23.38
N THR A 26 10.30 -4.30 22.18
CA THR A 26 11.14 -4.25 20.98
C THR A 26 10.77 -3.00 20.18
N VAL A 27 11.76 -2.19 19.81
CA VAL A 27 11.60 -0.91 19.13
C VAL A 27 12.34 -0.94 17.81
N ALA A 28 11.71 -0.47 16.73
CA ALA A 28 12.35 -0.25 15.45
C ALA A 28 12.20 1.21 15.02
N VAL A 29 13.24 1.74 14.36
CA VAL A 29 13.23 3.07 13.74
C VAL A 29 13.61 2.92 12.28
N THR A 30 12.84 3.55 11.38
CA THR A 30 13.12 3.58 9.95
C THR A 30 13.31 5.01 9.45
N ASP A 31 13.99 5.19 8.31
CA ASP A 31 13.95 6.45 7.57
C ASP A 31 12.79 6.53 6.58
N ARG A 32 12.67 7.67 5.88
CA ARG A 32 11.58 7.97 4.94
C ARG A 32 11.37 6.90 3.86
N VAL A 33 12.45 6.27 3.38
CA VAL A 33 12.42 5.26 2.31
C VAL A 33 12.55 3.83 2.85
N GLY A 34 12.46 3.68 4.18
CA GLY A 34 12.30 2.42 4.88
C GLY A 34 13.59 1.73 5.27
N ASN A 35 14.76 2.39 5.19
CA ASN A 35 15.97 1.82 5.77
C ASN A 35 15.75 1.65 7.28
N VAL A 36 15.88 0.42 7.79
CA VAL A 36 15.77 0.16 9.23
C VAL A 36 17.04 0.68 9.91
N LEU A 37 16.95 1.76 10.65
CA LEU A 37 18.09 2.47 11.25
C LEU A 37 18.56 1.84 12.55
N ALA A 38 17.62 1.21 13.25
CA ALA A 38 17.86 0.46 14.47
C ALA A 38 16.71 -0.50 14.75
N VAL A 39 17.06 -1.62 15.38
CA VAL A 39 16.12 -2.49 16.09
C VAL A 39 16.74 -2.76 17.46
N TYR A 40 16.03 -2.42 18.52
CA TYR A 40 16.48 -2.54 19.90
C TYR A 40 15.49 -3.37 20.69
N ALA A 41 15.95 -4.43 21.35
CA ALA A 41 15.14 -5.22 22.25
C ALA A 41 15.60 -4.98 23.69
N MET A 42 14.68 -4.54 24.54
CA MET A 42 14.93 -4.43 25.97
C MET A 42 15.22 -5.81 26.56
N THR A 43 16.07 -5.88 27.59
CA THR A 43 16.23 -7.10 28.39
C THR A 43 14.86 -7.51 28.94
N GLY A 44 14.42 -8.74 28.66
CA GLY A 44 13.10 -9.24 29.08
C GLY A 44 11.95 -8.98 28.10
N ALA A 45 12.19 -8.31 26.97
CA ALA A 45 11.16 -8.13 25.94
C ALA A 45 10.73 -9.49 25.37
N ALA A 46 9.43 -9.62 25.06
CA ALA A 46 8.89 -10.83 24.45
C ALA A 46 9.59 -11.13 23.12
N PRO A 47 10.11 -12.36 22.90
CA PRO A 47 10.87 -12.68 21.69
C PRO A 47 9.99 -12.82 20.45
N SER A 48 8.69 -13.08 20.65
CA SER A 48 7.70 -13.29 19.61
C SER A 48 6.40 -12.59 19.93
N PHE A 49 5.62 -12.35 18.89
CA PHE A 49 4.24 -11.89 18.96
C PHE A 49 3.32 -12.89 18.26
N ARG A 50 2.02 -12.78 18.51
CA ARG A 50 0.97 -13.54 17.82
C ARG A 50 0.08 -12.62 17.00
N ILE A 51 -0.18 -12.96 15.74
CA ILE A 51 -1.18 -12.27 14.92
C ILE A 51 -2.57 -12.68 15.39
N ASP A 52 -3.43 -11.72 15.71
CA ASP A 52 -4.81 -12.01 16.10
C ASP A 52 -5.72 -10.83 15.76
N SER A 53 -6.75 -11.07 14.94
CA SER A 53 -7.71 -10.02 14.65
C SER A 53 -8.70 -9.71 15.77
N GLY A 54 -8.73 -10.51 16.85
CA GLY A 54 -9.73 -10.42 17.90
C GLY A 54 -11.12 -10.92 17.47
N ARG A 55 -11.22 -11.54 16.28
CA ARG A 55 -12.51 -11.96 15.67
C ARG A 55 -12.80 -13.46 15.78
N GLY A 56 -11.89 -14.24 16.36
CA GLY A 56 -12.00 -15.70 16.42
C GLY A 56 -11.92 -16.38 15.05
N VAL A 57 -11.33 -15.71 14.06
CA VAL A 57 -11.16 -16.20 12.69
C VAL A 57 -9.96 -17.15 12.61
N THR A 58 -10.03 -18.15 11.73
CA THR A 58 -8.93 -19.07 11.43
C THR A 58 -8.60 -19.04 9.93
N GLY A 59 -7.32 -19.16 9.60
CA GLY A 59 -6.79 -19.11 8.23
C GLY A 59 -6.04 -17.81 7.91
N GLY A 60 -5.48 -17.71 6.71
CA GLY A 60 -4.60 -16.59 6.35
C GLY A 60 -3.37 -16.54 7.26
N LEU A 61 -3.11 -15.36 7.84
CA LEU A 61 -2.04 -15.15 8.82
C LEU A 61 -2.53 -15.21 10.28
N GLU A 62 -3.81 -15.46 10.53
CA GLU A 62 -4.36 -15.54 11.88
C GLU A 62 -3.61 -16.56 12.75
N GLN A 63 -3.35 -16.17 14.00
CA GLN A 63 -2.68 -16.97 15.03
C GLN A 63 -1.22 -17.35 14.72
N ALA A 64 -0.62 -16.84 13.63
CA ALA A 64 0.79 -17.03 13.35
C ALA A 64 1.65 -16.39 14.45
N VAL A 65 2.68 -17.10 14.92
CA VAL A 65 3.62 -16.64 15.93
C VAL A 65 4.96 -16.34 15.26
N LEU A 66 5.41 -15.09 15.34
CA LEU A 66 6.57 -14.58 14.60
C LEU A 66 7.46 -13.72 15.52
N PRO A 67 8.75 -13.50 15.17
CA PRO A 67 9.65 -12.70 15.99
C PRO A 67 9.23 -11.23 16.14
N SER A 68 9.22 -10.70 17.37
CA SER A 68 8.86 -9.30 17.70
C SER A 68 9.55 -8.21 16.87
N PRO A 69 10.83 -8.36 16.47
CA PRO A 69 11.46 -7.41 15.57
C PRO A 69 10.72 -7.18 14.24
N LEU A 70 10.03 -8.18 13.70
CA LEU A 70 9.31 -8.08 12.43
C LEU A 70 8.06 -7.20 12.56
N ALA A 71 7.35 -7.31 13.68
CA ALA A 71 6.22 -6.45 14.00
C ALA A 71 6.67 -5.00 14.17
N ALA A 72 7.72 -4.76 14.97
CA ALA A 72 8.26 -3.42 15.19
C ALA A 72 8.68 -2.74 13.87
N ILE A 73 9.36 -3.45 12.96
CA ILE A 73 9.73 -2.93 11.64
C ILE A 73 8.49 -2.60 10.79
N SER A 74 7.49 -3.50 10.77
CA SER A 74 6.26 -3.31 9.98
C SER A 74 5.45 -2.10 10.48
N LYS A 75 5.36 -1.91 11.79
CA LYS A 75 4.76 -0.72 12.43
C LYS A 75 5.52 0.57 12.08
N ALA A 76 6.85 0.56 12.18
CA ALA A 76 7.69 1.71 11.84
C ALA A 76 7.54 2.14 10.37
N LEU A 77 7.58 1.17 9.46
CA LEU A 77 7.37 1.40 8.03
C LEU A 77 5.97 1.93 7.75
N THR A 78 4.95 1.45 8.46
CA THR A 78 3.57 1.93 8.27
C THR A 78 3.44 3.41 8.56
N GLY A 79 3.96 3.87 9.71
CA GLY A 79 4.00 5.30 10.02
C GLY A 79 4.76 6.11 8.96
N ALA A 80 5.97 5.65 8.60
CA ALA A 80 6.79 6.32 7.59
C ALA A 80 6.12 6.38 6.21
N TYR A 81 5.46 5.31 5.78
CA TYR A 81 5.01 5.15 4.40
C TYR A 81 3.63 5.70 4.12
N LEU A 82 2.68 5.60 5.07
CA LEU A 82 1.33 6.18 4.93
C LEU A 82 1.32 7.71 5.05
N SER A 83 2.40 8.29 5.55
CA SER A 83 2.52 9.72 5.80
C SER A 83 3.26 10.48 4.71
N SER A 84 3.01 11.78 4.65
CA SER A 84 3.64 12.77 3.76
C SER A 84 3.82 14.12 4.48
N ALA A 85 4.27 15.16 3.79
CA ALA A 85 4.21 16.52 4.36
C ALA A 85 2.77 17.05 4.47
N GLY A 86 1.83 16.51 3.71
CA GLY A 86 0.41 16.92 3.74
C GLY A 86 -0.49 16.10 4.67
N ASN A 87 -0.06 14.94 5.13
CA ASN A 87 -0.84 14.05 5.99
C ASN A 87 0.08 13.21 6.91
N ALA A 88 -0.37 12.90 8.10
CA ALA A 88 0.29 12.03 9.07
C ALA A 88 -0.69 10.97 9.55
N PHE A 89 -0.47 9.74 9.12
CA PHE A 89 -1.28 8.57 9.45
C PHE A 89 -0.43 7.59 10.26
N SER A 90 -1.02 7.05 11.33
CA SER A 90 -0.40 6.04 12.20
C SER A 90 -0.91 4.65 11.84
N THR A 91 -0.43 3.63 12.56
CA THR A 91 -1.05 2.30 12.48
C THR A 91 -2.48 2.27 13.01
N ARG A 92 -2.89 3.16 13.93
CA ARG A 92 -4.30 3.30 14.33
C ARG A 92 -5.16 3.85 13.19
N THR A 93 -4.65 4.82 12.43
CA THR A 93 -5.31 5.26 11.19
C THR A 93 -5.45 4.08 10.22
N ALA A 94 -4.39 3.30 10.04
CA ALA A 94 -4.39 2.13 9.18
C ALA A 94 -5.43 1.08 9.65
N SER A 95 -5.53 0.83 10.96
CA SER A 95 -6.52 -0.07 11.56
C SER A 95 -7.94 0.26 11.12
N GLN A 96 -8.33 1.54 11.18
CA GLN A 96 -9.68 1.97 10.85
C GLN A 96 -9.97 1.77 9.34
N ILE A 97 -9.04 2.16 8.47
CA ILE A 97 -9.31 2.25 7.02
C ILE A 97 -9.20 0.93 6.24
N ILE A 98 -8.98 -0.20 6.89
CA ILE A 98 -8.80 -1.51 6.23
C ILE A 98 -9.91 -2.53 6.53
N GLN A 99 -10.81 -2.21 7.45
CA GLN A 99 -11.80 -3.14 7.99
C GLN A 99 -13.00 -3.35 7.06
N GLN A 100 -13.85 -4.33 7.41
CA GLN A 100 -15.06 -4.73 6.66
C GLN A 100 -16.15 -3.66 6.61
N HIS A 101 -16.08 -2.70 7.52
CA HIS A 101 -16.81 -1.44 7.50
C HIS A 101 -15.79 -0.34 7.74
N PHE A 102 -16.04 0.87 7.23
CA PHE A 102 -15.10 1.97 7.38
C PHE A 102 -14.89 2.29 8.86
N ASN A 103 -15.93 2.65 9.59
CA ASN A 103 -15.84 2.65 11.04
C ASN A 103 -16.17 1.24 11.54
N PRO A 104 -15.29 0.60 12.31
CA PRO A 104 -15.61 -0.61 13.05
C PRO A 104 -16.88 -0.43 13.88
N ASN A 105 -17.63 -1.52 14.08
CA ASN A 105 -18.93 -1.56 14.76
C ASN A 105 -20.09 -0.80 14.09
N GLU A 106 -19.86 -0.03 13.03
CA GLU A 106 -20.95 0.47 12.18
C GLU A 106 -21.46 -0.66 11.25
N ALA A 107 -22.78 -0.74 11.07
CA ALA A 107 -23.41 -1.67 10.14
C ALA A 107 -23.84 -0.94 8.85
N ASN A 108 -23.88 -1.67 7.74
CA ASN A 108 -24.38 -1.17 6.45
C ASN A 108 -23.59 0.05 5.91
N GLN A 109 -22.29 0.08 6.21
CA GLN A 109 -21.33 1.04 5.66
C GLN A 109 -20.31 0.32 4.80
N LEU A 110 -19.83 1.00 3.76
CA LEU A 110 -18.76 0.50 2.88
C LEU A 110 -17.56 0.08 3.72
N SER A 111 -16.81 -0.91 3.22
CA SER A 111 -15.52 -1.29 3.79
C SER A 111 -14.56 -0.10 3.86
N GLY A 112 -13.57 -0.19 4.75
CA GLY A 112 -12.50 0.81 4.83
C GLY A 112 -11.85 1.05 3.47
N PRO A 113 -11.54 2.31 3.12
CA PRO A 113 -11.14 2.69 1.75
C PRO A 113 -9.86 1.98 1.28
N LEU A 114 -8.98 1.58 2.19
CA LEU A 114 -7.74 0.86 1.89
C LEU A 114 -7.79 -0.61 2.30
N SER A 115 -8.98 -1.22 2.44
CA SER A 115 -9.13 -2.64 2.75
C SER A 115 -8.28 -3.51 1.82
N GLY A 116 -7.31 -4.21 2.41
CA GLY A 116 -6.32 -5.04 1.72
C GLY A 116 -4.95 -4.38 1.48
N VAL A 117 -4.72 -3.11 1.88
CA VAL A 117 -3.41 -2.44 1.71
C VAL A 117 -2.29 -3.06 2.53
N GLN A 118 -2.64 -3.81 3.58
CA GLN A 118 -1.68 -4.52 4.42
C GLN A 118 -0.79 -5.42 3.56
N PHE A 119 -1.33 -6.04 2.51
CA PHE A 119 -0.59 -6.93 1.62
C PHE A 119 0.09 -6.18 0.46
N SER A 120 0.85 -5.15 0.82
CA SER A 120 1.75 -4.38 -0.04
C SER A 120 3.10 -4.22 0.62
N GLN A 121 4.10 -3.73 -0.11
CA GLN A 121 5.50 -3.63 0.36
C GLN A 121 6.09 -4.99 0.77
N LEU A 122 5.54 -6.08 0.24
CA LEU A 122 5.88 -7.44 0.65
C LEU A 122 7.34 -7.77 0.30
N SER A 123 8.00 -8.55 1.14
CA SER A 123 9.40 -8.93 0.95
C SER A 123 9.70 -9.75 -0.31
N CYS A 124 8.67 -10.31 -0.92
CA CYS A 124 8.67 -11.02 -2.21
C CYS A 124 8.43 -10.11 -3.42
N SER A 125 8.06 -8.83 -3.24
CA SER A 125 7.80 -7.91 -4.35
C SER A 125 9.08 -7.62 -5.13
N ASP A 126 8.94 -7.50 -6.45
CA ASP A 126 10.01 -7.22 -7.41
C ASP A 126 10.30 -5.72 -7.58
N LEU A 127 9.61 -4.86 -6.82
CA LEU A 127 9.83 -3.41 -6.81
C LEU A 127 10.58 -2.94 -5.57
N VAL A 128 10.26 -3.51 -4.40
CA VAL A 128 10.84 -3.08 -3.14
C VAL A 128 12.26 -3.61 -2.97
N ARG A 129 13.13 -2.75 -2.46
CA ARG A 129 14.56 -3.00 -2.30
C ARG A 129 14.84 -3.75 -1.00
N ARG A 130 15.93 -4.52 -1.02
CA ARG A 130 16.42 -5.29 0.13
C ARG A 130 17.51 -4.52 0.86
N ASP A 131 17.76 -4.87 2.11
CA ASP A 131 18.90 -4.31 2.84
C ASP A 131 20.23 -4.85 2.28
N ALA A 132 21.30 -4.05 2.37
CA ALA A 132 22.63 -4.45 1.89
C ALA A 132 23.16 -5.74 2.51
N SER A 133 22.72 -6.09 3.73
CA SER A 133 23.08 -7.35 4.39
C SER A 133 22.73 -8.59 3.58
N VAL A 134 21.79 -8.50 2.62
CA VAL A 134 21.36 -9.62 1.76
C VAL A 134 21.30 -9.28 0.28
N ALA A 135 21.52 -8.02 -0.11
CA ALA A 135 21.60 -7.56 -1.49
C ALA A 135 22.63 -6.43 -1.63
N ALA A 136 23.87 -6.79 -1.94
CA ALA A 136 24.94 -5.81 -2.16
C ALA A 136 24.57 -4.82 -3.28
N GLY A 137 24.78 -3.52 -3.05
CA GLY A 137 24.46 -2.45 -4.01
C GLY A 137 23.15 -1.68 -3.74
N ASP A 138 22.27 -2.21 -2.91
CA ASP A 138 20.99 -1.55 -2.55
C ASP A 138 21.03 -0.79 -1.21
N ALA A 139 22.21 -0.58 -0.61
CA ALA A 139 22.37 -0.29 0.82
C ALA A 139 21.40 0.73 1.43
N THR A 140 21.15 1.84 0.75
CA THR A 140 20.27 2.91 1.24
C THR A 140 19.09 3.21 0.31
N LEU A 141 19.02 2.52 -0.83
CA LEU A 141 18.02 2.76 -1.88
C LEU A 141 16.68 2.16 -1.47
N GLY A 142 15.62 2.95 -1.49
CA GLY A 142 14.25 2.48 -1.25
C GLY A 142 13.36 2.53 -2.50
N PRO A 143 12.05 2.25 -2.34
CA PRO A 143 11.40 1.87 -1.08
C PRO A 143 11.88 0.50 -0.58
N LYS A 144 12.12 0.37 0.73
CA LYS A 144 12.41 -0.92 1.38
C LYS A 144 11.14 -1.71 1.68
N ARG A 145 11.28 -3.04 1.65
CA ARG A 145 10.24 -4.01 2.02
C ARG A 145 9.85 -3.97 3.50
N ALA A 146 8.60 -4.29 3.79
CA ALA A 146 8.08 -4.53 5.13
C ALA A 146 7.92 -6.04 5.39
N PRO A 147 8.36 -6.58 6.54
CA PRO A 147 8.27 -8.01 6.83
C PRO A 147 6.87 -8.61 6.70
N LEU A 148 5.86 -7.88 7.20
CA LEU A 148 4.46 -8.33 7.25
C LEU A 148 3.56 -7.47 6.34
N GLY A 149 4.15 -6.60 5.52
CA GLY A 149 3.44 -5.50 4.87
C GLY A 149 3.07 -4.39 5.85
N LEU A 150 1.98 -3.66 5.60
CA LEU A 150 1.54 -2.55 6.46
C LEU A 150 0.75 -3.05 7.67
N SER A 151 0.97 -2.43 8.82
CA SER A 151 0.41 -2.80 10.12
C SER A 151 -0.90 -2.07 10.43
N ALA A 152 -1.87 -2.83 10.91
CA ALA A 152 -3.08 -2.32 11.56
C ALA A 152 -2.88 -2.11 13.07
N ASP A 153 -1.88 -2.78 13.63
CA ASP A 153 -1.68 -2.86 15.06
C ASP A 153 -1.08 -1.55 15.62
N PRO A 154 -1.70 -0.91 16.63
CA PRO A 154 -1.22 0.35 17.22
C PRO A 154 0.27 0.29 17.64
N GLY A 155 0.92 1.45 17.73
CA GLY A 155 2.36 1.52 18.04
C GLY A 155 3.29 1.81 16.86
N GLY A 156 2.76 2.17 15.69
CA GLY A 156 3.55 2.72 14.57
C GLY A 156 3.22 4.18 14.30
N LEU A 157 4.21 5.07 14.41
CA LEU A 157 4.05 6.52 14.22
C LEU A 157 5.06 7.09 13.22
N PRO A 158 4.64 8.07 12.38
CA PRO A 158 5.60 8.82 11.57
C PRO A 158 6.46 9.74 12.44
N LEU A 159 7.73 9.90 12.05
CA LEU A 159 8.66 10.85 12.65
C LEU A 159 8.87 12.04 11.70
N TYR A 160 8.73 13.26 12.22
CA TYR A 160 8.84 14.50 11.47
C TYR A 160 10.03 15.35 11.93
N LYS A 161 10.66 16.04 10.97
CA LYS A 161 11.57 17.18 11.24
C LYS A 161 11.22 18.30 10.29
N ASN A 162 11.10 19.52 10.81
CA ASN A 162 10.80 20.71 10.02
C ASN A 162 9.55 20.54 9.12
N GLY A 163 8.49 19.93 9.66
CA GLY A 163 7.22 19.70 8.95
C GLY A 163 7.26 18.64 7.86
N ARG A 164 8.35 17.87 7.71
CA ARG A 164 8.46 16.77 6.75
C ARG A 164 8.68 15.43 7.43
N VAL A 165 8.04 14.37 6.92
CA VAL A 165 8.34 12.99 7.31
C VAL A 165 9.81 12.69 7.04
N VAL A 166 10.51 12.20 8.05
CA VAL A 166 11.90 11.74 7.95
C VAL A 166 12.06 10.24 8.24
N GLY A 167 11.01 9.58 8.73
CA GLY A 167 11.06 8.19 9.15
C GLY A 167 9.81 7.74 9.89
N GLY A 168 9.93 6.64 10.62
CA GLY A 168 8.88 6.12 11.50
C GLY A 168 9.47 5.35 12.68
N ILE A 169 8.70 5.28 13.76
CA ILE A 169 8.95 4.42 14.92
C ILE A 169 7.88 3.33 14.96
N GLY A 170 8.28 2.12 15.34
CA GLY A 170 7.38 1.01 15.61
C GLY A 170 7.77 0.30 16.91
N VAL A 171 6.77 -0.01 17.74
CA VAL A 171 6.96 -0.66 19.04
C VAL A 171 6.15 -1.95 19.12
N MET A 172 6.74 -2.98 19.71
CA MET A 172 6.12 -4.27 20.03
C MET A 172 6.43 -4.63 21.49
N ALA A 173 5.45 -4.50 22.38
CA ALA A 173 5.60 -4.71 23.82
C ALA A 173 4.58 -5.70 24.41
N ASP A 174 3.36 -5.76 23.87
CA ASP A 174 2.28 -6.64 24.38
C ASP A 174 2.33 -8.07 23.82
N GLY A 175 3.09 -8.32 22.76
CA GLY A 175 3.20 -9.62 22.11
C GLY A 175 1.99 -9.99 21.24
N MET A 176 1.16 -9.01 20.87
CA MET A 176 0.03 -9.18 19.97
C MET A 176 0.24 -8.31 18.73
N TYR A 177 -0.18 -8.81 17.56
CA TYR A 177 -0.24 -8.01 16.34
C TYR A 177 -1.66 -8.05 15.81
N GLY A 178 -2.45 -7.07 16.23
CA GLY A 178 -3.88 -7.02 16.02
C GLY A 178 -4.34 -5.77 15.28
N LEU A 179 -5.50 -5.31 15.70
CA LEU A 179 -6.15 -4.10 15.20
C LEU A 179 -7.08 -3.54 16.27
N ASP A 180 -7.34 -2.25 16.18
CA ASP A 180 -8.39 -1.56 16.93
C ASP A 180 -9.77 -1.89 16.33
N LEU A 181 -10.60 -2.61 17.10
CA LEU A 181 -11.96 -3.03 16.71
C LEU A 181 -13.05 -2.04 17.15
N ASP A 182 -12.73 -1.03 17.96
CA ASP A 182 -13.70 -0.08 18.48
C ASP A 182 -13.18 1.34 18.30
N VAL A 183 -13.74 2.07 17.34
CA VAL A 183 -13.33 3.47 17.11
C VAL A 183 -14.05 4.48 18.00
N THR A 184 -14.83 4.02 18.99
CA THR A 184 -15.66 4.89 19.84
C THR A 184 -15.11 5.09 21.26
N ASP A 185 -14.19 4.26 21.71
CA ASP A 185 -13.54 4.36 23.02
C ASP A 185 -12.20 5.10 22.95
N VAL A 186 -11.45 5.17 24.04
CA VAL A 186 -10.04 5.60 24.04
C VAL A 186 -9.32 4.51 24.82
N ASP A 187 -8.50 3.72 24.13
CA ASP A 187 -7.79 2.60 24.74
C ASP A 187 -6.40 3.02 25.28
N ASP A 188 -5.88 2.22 26.21
CA ASP A 188 -4.53 2.37 26.79
C ASP A 188 -3.56 1.37 26.13
N ASP A 189 -3.49 1.37 24.80
CA ASP A 189 -2.57 0.50 24.05
C ASP A 189 -1.10 0.81 24.39
N ILE A 190 -0.39 -0.18 24.94
CA ILE A 190 0.97 0.02 25.44
C ILE A 190 1.99 0.23 24.34
N ASP A 191 1.78 -0.34 23.15
CA ASP A 191 2.68 -0.16 22.01
C ASP A 191 2.57 1.28 21.49
N GLU A 192 1.36 1.82 21.40
CA GLU A 192 1.08 3.21 21.06
C GLU A 192 1.67 4.19 22.07
N ILE A 193 1.43 3.98 23.37
CA ILE A 193 1.96 4.85 24.43
C ILE A 193 3.49 4.96 24.34
N LEU A 194 4.16 3.84 24.13
CA LEU A 194 5.62 3.76 24.05
C LEU A 194 6.17 4.33 22.72
N ALA A 195 5.46 4.14 21.61
CA ALA A 195 5.81 4.78 20.33
C ALA A 195 5.67 6.30 20.42
N LEU A 196 4.61 6.79 21.08
CA LEU A 196 4.36 8.21 21.28
C LEU A 196 5.46 8.84 22.13
N ALA A 197 5.89 8.18 23.20
CA ALA A 197 7.04 8.61 24.00
C ALA A 197 8.33 8.72 23.16
N GLY A 198 8.59 7.74 22.29
CA GLY A 198 9.73 7.76 21.37
C GLY A 198 9.66 8.86 20.30
N SER A 199 8.47 9.32 19.94
CA SER A 199 8.29 10.39 18.96
C SER A 199 8.53 11.80 19.50
N LEU A 200 8.82 11.96 20.80
CA LEU A 200 8.95 13.26 21.47
C LEU A 200 10.09 14.12 20.89
N GLY A 201 9.75 15.26 20.28
CA GLY A 201 10.64 16.13 19.51
C GLY A 201 10.70 15.82 18.00
N TYR A 202 9.92 14.82 17.54
CA TYR A 202 9.76 14.40 16.15
C TYR A 202 8.28 14.24 15.78
N GLU A 203 7.40 14.93 16.48
CA GLU A 203 5.96 14.76 16.35
C GLU A 203 5.46 15.26 14.99
N ALA A 204 4.47 14.57 14.43
CA ALA A 204 3.72 15.09 13.30
C ALA A 204 3.08 16.46 13.63
N PRO A 205 3.15 17.45 12.73
CA PRO A 205 2.44 18.72 12.91
C PRO A 205 0.94 18.48 13.12
N LEU A 206 0.34 19.16 14.10
CA LEU A 206 -1.06 18.94 14.48
C LEU A 206 -2.03 19.04 13.30
N ASP A 207 -1.79 19.97 12.39
CA ASP A 207 -2.68 20.25 11.25
C ASP A 207 -2.72 19.16 10.18
N VAL A 208 -1.74 18.26 10.15
CA VAL A 208 -1.68 17.18 9.16
C VAL A 208 -1.97 15.81 9.77
N ARG A 209 -2.19 15.72 11.10
CA ARG A 209 -2.57 14.47 11.75
C ARG A 209 -3.92 13.96 11.25
N ALA A 210 -4.06 12.64 11.21
CA ALA A 210 -5.26 11.94 10.75
C ALA A 210 -6.57 12.50 11.33
N SER A 211 -6.58 12.87 12.62
CA SER A 211 -7.76 13.44 13.30
C SER A 211 -8.19 14.83 12.80
N ARG A 212 -7.39 15.47 11.94
CA ARG A 212 -7.72 16.73 11.25
C ARG A 212 -8.10 16.52 9.79
N ILE A 213 -8.09 15.28 9.30
CA ILE A 213 -8.40 14.91 7.92
C ILE A 213 -9.70 14.13 7.93
N THR A 214 -10.62 14.51 7.05
CA THR A 214 -11.86 13.78 6.85
C THR A 214 -11.80 12.96 5.57
N LEU A 215 -12.33 11.74 5.65
CA LEU A 215 -12.42 10.77 4.57
C LEU A 215 -13.89 10.38 4.47
N ASP A 216 -14.54 10.67 3.34
CA ASP A 216 -15.99 10.47 3.19
C ASP A 216 -16.80 11.09 4.35
N GLY A 217 -16.44 12.31 4.75
CA GLY A 217 -17.07 13.03 5.86
C GLY A 217 -16.75 12.52 7.27
N ARG A 218 -15.95 11.46 7.43
CA ARG A 218 -15.57 10.88 8.73
C ARG A 218 -14.15 11.27 9.11
N SER A 219 -13.94 11.63 10.37
CA SER A 219 -12.58 11.80 10.91
C SER A 219 -11.94 10.44 11.16
N VAL A 220 -10.63 10.35 10.96
CA VAL A 220 -9.87 9.13 11.25
C VAL A 220 -8.94 9.30 12.45
N ARG A 221 -8.73 8.23 13.20
CA ARG A 221 -7.90 8.22 14.42
C ARG A 221 -6.43 8.42 14.10
N TYR A 222 -5.69 9.16 14.95
CA TYR A 222 -4.23 9.27 14.86
C TYR A 222 -3.55 8.54 16.03
N VAL A 223 -3.84 8.93 17.26
CA VAL A 223 -3.47 8.22 18.50
C VAL A 223 -4.57 8.46 19.52
N ASP A 224 -4.72 7.53 20.45
CA ASP A 224 -5.61 7.65 21.61
C ASP A 224 -4.82 8.10 22.85
N ALA A 225 -3.57 7.66 22.96
CA ALA A 225 -2.67 8.07 24.03
C ALA A 225 -2.30 9.56 23.97
N GLY A 226 -2.21 10.19 25.16
CA GLY A 226 -1.64 11.53 25.32
C GLY A 226 -0.11 11.52 25.23
N GLN A 227 0.50 12.61 24.74
CA GLN A 227 1.97 12.68 24.63
C GLN A 227 2.64 12.44 25.99
N THR A 228 3.57 11.48 26.05
CA THR A 228 4.36 11.18 27.25
C THR A 228 5.85 11.10 26.93
N GLY A 229 6.66 10.72 27.92
CA GLY A 229 8.10 10.49 27.77
C GLY A 229 8.98 11.60 28.34
N VAL A 230 10.28 11.31 28.42
CA VAL A 230 11.31 12.25 28.89
C VAL A 230 12.34 12.41 27.78
N VAL A 231 12.70 13.64 27.43
CA VAL A 231 13.73 13.90 26.44
C VAL A 231 15.08 13.38 26.93
N THR A 232 15.66 12.45 26.16
CA THR A 232 17.00 11.90 26.37
C THR A 232 17.67 11.67 25.03
N ALA A 233 19.00 11.61 24.99
CA ALA A 233 19.76 11.42 23.76
C ALA A 233 20.65 10.18 23.76
N SER A 234 20.69 9.41 24.86
CA SER A 234 21.67 8.33 25.03
C SER A 234 20.98 7.00 25.32
N LEU A 235 21.40 5.96 24.58
CA LEU A 235 21.09 4.57 24.88
C LEU A 235 22.05 3.94 25.89
N ALA A 236 23.23 4.52 26.08
CA ALA A 236 24.24 3.96 26.97
C ALA A 236 23.69 3.83 28.40
N GLY A 237 23.78 2.62 28.96
CA GLY A 237 23.31 2.30 30.31
C GLY A 237 21.82 1.92 30.40
N LEU A 238 21.06 1.99 29.30
CA LEU A 238 19.69 1.48 29.26
C LEU A 238 19.67 -0.05 29.05
N PRO A 239 18.68 -0.78 29.61
CA PRO A 239 18.61 -2.23 29.47
C PRO A 239 18.26 -2.65 28.05
N GLY A 240 18.92 -3.70 27.55
CA GLY A 240 18.69 -4.24 26.20
C GLY A 240 19.91 -4.17 25.29
N ALA A 241 19.68 -4.46 24.02
CA ALA A 241 20.70 -4.44 22.98
C ALA A 241 20.11 -4.18 21.60
N LEU A 242 20.95 -3.72 20.68
CA LEU A 242 20.64 -3.75 19.25
C LEU A 242 20.57 -5.22 18.79
N VAL A 243 19.51 -5.56 18.07
CA VAL A 243 19.26 -6.93 17.60
C VAL A 243 19.35 -6.96 16.08
N PRO A 244 20.26 -7.76 15.49
CA PRO A 244 20.26 -7.95 14.04
C PRO A 244 18.97 -8.65 13.60
N VAL A 245 18.39 -8.18 12.49
CA VAL A 245 17.22 -8.77 11.85
C VAL A 245 17.62 -9.13 10.44
N ALA A 246 17.74 -10.43 10.20
CA ALA A 246 18.31 -10.96 8.97
C ALA A 246 17.55 -10.43 7.75
N GLY A 247 18.25 -9.76 6.83
CA GLY A 247 17.69 -9.16 5.62
C GLY A 247 17.01 -7.80 5.79
N TYR A 248 17.00 -7.22 7.00
CA TYR A 248 16.42 -5.89 7.27
C TYR A 248 17.37 -4.97 8.03
N PHE A 249 18.13 -5.49 9.00
CA PHE A 249 18.98 -4.69 9.87
C PHE A 249 20.20 -5.48 10.37
N PRO A 250 21.45 -4.97 10.21
CA PRO A 250 22.66 -5.70 10.57
C PRO A 250 23.01 -5.70 12.06
N GLY A 251 22.21 -5.07 12.94
CA GLY A 251 22.51 -5.00 14.37
C GLY A 251 23.40 -3.83 14.78
N VAL A 252 23.66 -2.89 13.87
CA VAL A 252 24.48 -1.69 14.12
C VAL A 252 23.68 -0.44 13.77
N LEU A 253 23.63 0.52 14.70
CA LEU A 253 22.90 1.76 14.54
C LEU A 253 23.44 2.57 13.35
N ARG A 254 22.55 3.15 12.54
CA ARG A 254 22.93 3.93 11.35
C ARG A 254 22.09 5.19 11.18
N ALA A 255 22.67 6.21 10.53
CA ALA A 255 21.91 7.37 10.09
C ALA A 255 20.98 7.00 8.92
N GLY A 256 19.86 7.71 8.80
CA GLY A 256 19.00 7.64 7.63
C GLY A 256 19.54 8.46 6.47
N VAL A 257 18.92 8.32 5.30
CA VAL A 257 19.29 9.10 4.11
C VAL A 257 18.32 10.24 3.82
N ALA A 258 18.81 11.25 3.11
CA ALA A 258 17.99 12.38 2.68
C ALA A 258 17.07 11.95 1.52
N TYR A 259 15.76 11.99 1.75
CA TYR A 259 14.75 11.75 0.72
C TYR A 259 14.84 12.78 -0.42
N GLY A 260 14.57 12.33 -1.64
CA GLY A 260 14.62 13.17 -2.83
C GLY A 260 16.03 13.29 -3.43
N THR A 261 17.00 12.56 -2.89
CA THR A 261 18.36 12.46 -3.42
C THR A 261 18.60 11.07 -4.02
N PRO A 262 19.57 10.92 -4.95
CA PRO A 262 19.93 9.60 -5.49
C PRO A 262 20.24 8.56 -4.42
N ALA A 263 20.87 8.97 -3.31
CA ALA A 263 21.19 8.09 -2.19
C ALA A 263 19.97 7.44 -1.53
N SER A 264 18.78 8.06 -1.64
CA SER A 264 17.53 7.49 -1.15
C SER A 264 16.84 6.55 -2.13
N GLY A 265 17.36 6.44 -3.35
CA GLY A 265 16.72 5.71 -4.45
C GLY A 265 15.50 6.43 -5.04
N VAL A 266 15.17 7.63 -4.55
CA VAL A 266 14.08 8.46 -5.06
C VAL A 266 14.58 9.87 -5.26
N ARG A 267 14.47 10.41 -6.48
CA ARG A 267 14.85 11.79 -6.77
C ARG A 267 13.95 12.43 -7.81
N ARG A 268 14.06 13.77 -7.93
CA ARG A 268 13.38 14.52 -8.99
C ARG A 268 13.82 14.00 -10.35
N ASP A 269 12.87 13.87 -11.25
CA ASP A 269 13.16 13.53 -12.64
C ASP A 269 13.95 14.65 -13.31
N THR A 270 14.87 14.23 -14.17
CA THR A 270 15.69 15.06 -15.04
C THR A 270 15.39 14.80 -16.52
N GLY A 271 14.51 13.85 -16.82
CA GLY A 271 14.06 13.49 -18.15
C GLY A 271 12.64 13.98 -18.46
N PRO A 272 11.80 13.14 -19.10
CA PRO A 272 10.57 13.57 -19.76
C PRO A 272 9.49 14.14 -18.83
N PHE A 273 9.54 13.86 -17.53
CA PHE A 273 8.55 14.31 -16.55
C PHE A 273 9.07 15.47 -15.68
N ALA A 274 10.28 15.97 -15.94
CA ALA A 274 10.90 17.05 -15.18
C ALA A 274 10.05 18.34 -15.18
N ALA A 275 9.38 18.66 -16.30
CA ALA A 275 8.51 19.83 -16.42
C ALA A 275 7.22 19.71 -15.59
N LEU A 276 6.77 18.49 -15.31
CA LEU A 276 5.60 18.20 -14.47
C LEU A 276 5.95 18.03 -12.99
N GLY A 277 7.24 18.20 -12.63
CA GLY A 277 7.71 17.99 -11.26
C GLY A 277 7.76 16.52 -10.84
N GLY A 278 7.82 15.59 -11.79
CA GLY A 278 7.87 14.15 -11.51
C GLY A 278 9.12 13.73 -10.74
N TYR A 279 8.98 12.64 -9.99
CA TYR A 279 10.05 11.94 -9.28
C TYR A 279 10.15 10.50 -9.80
N VAL A 280 11.36 9.97 -9.82
CA VAL A 280 11.68 8.63 -10.33
C VAL A 280 12.43 7.81 -9.29
N LEU A 281 12.38 6.49 -9.43
CA LEU A 281 13.23 5.59 -8.68
C LEU A 281 14.58 5.43 -9.41
N VAL A 282 15.67 5.49 -8.66
CA VAL A 282 17.03 5.37 -9.22
C VAL A 282 17.85 4.29 -8.52
N ASP A 283 18.80 3.73 -9.26
CA ASP A 283 19.79 2.80 -8.73
C ASP A 283 21.01 3.51 -8.13
N GLY A 284 22.01 2.75 -7.70
CA GLY A 284 23.25 3.29 -7.12
C GLY A 284 24.12 4.07 -8.12
N ALA A 285 23.83 3.98 -9.41
CA ALA A 285 24.45 4.76 -10.47
C ALA A 285 23.60 5.97 -10.89
N ASP A 286 22.57 6.31 -10.11
CA ASP A 286 21.60 7.38 -10.39
C ASP A 286 20.82 7.21 -11.71
N SER A 287 20.73 5.96 -12.19
CA SER A 287 19.96 5.62 -13.39
C SER A 287 18.53 5.28 -13.03
N ASN A 288 17.56 5.76 -13.81
CA ASN A 288 16.15 5.43 -13.61
C ASN A 288 15.94 3.92 -13.73
N VAL A 289 15.36 3.31 -12.70
CA VAL A 289 15.11 1.86 -12.61
C VAL A 289 13.96 1.42 -13.52
N TYR A 290 12.97 2.29 -13.71
CA TYR A 290 11.78 2.04 -14.51
C TYR A 290 11.58 3.15 -15.54
N PRO A 291 12.53 3.32 -16.47
CA PRO A 291 12.41 4.29 -17.54
C PRO A 291 11.27 3.89 -18.48
N VAL A 292 10.73 4.88 -19.18
CA VAL A 292 9.72 4.63 -20.20
C VAL A 292 10.29 3.70 -21.28
N ARG A 293 9.53 2.66 -21.62
CA ARG A 293 9.86 1.72 -22.70
C ARG A 293 8.61 1.19 -23.41
N ALA A 294 8.82 0.65 -24.61
CA ALA A 294 7.78 -0.07 -25.33
C ALA A 294 7.43 -1.39 -24.62
N SER A 295 6.22 -1.89 -24.84
CA SER A 295 5.77 -3.14 -24.24
C SER A 295 6.50 -4.36 -24.80
N THR A 296 6.65 -5.40 -23.99
CA THR A 296 7.37 -6.61 -24.38
C THR A 296 6.61 -7.48 -25.38
N ASP A 297 5.31 -7.21 -25.52
CA ASP A 297 4.35 -7.91 -26.38
C ASP A 297 3.92 -7.10 -27.63
N GLY A 298 4.48 -5.90 -27.84
CA GLY A 298 4.10 -5.03 -28.96
C GLY A 298 2.70 -4.38 -28.84
N GLY A 299 2.07 -4.45 -27.68
CA GLY A 299 0.81 -3.74 -27.35
C GLY A 299 0.92 -2.21 -27.32
N MET A 300 2.02 -1.65 -26.82
CA MET A 300 2.25 -0.21 -26.66
C MET A 300 3.69 0.20 -27.04
N SER A 301 3.82 1.37 -27.67
CA SER A 301 5.11 2.03 -27.92
C SER A 301 5.59 2.81 -26.69
N ALA A 302 6.89 3.12 -26.64
CA ALA A 302 7.45 3.97 -25.58
C ALA A 302 6.79 5.37 -25.54
N ALA A 303 6.47 5.95 -26.69
CA ALA A 303 5.81 7.26 -26.76
C ALA A 303 4.41 7.22 -26.14
N GLU A 304 3.64 6.16 -26.37
CA GLU A 304 2.32 5.98 -25.76
C GLU A 304 2.43 5.84 -24.24
N VAL A 305 3.38 5.04 -23.75
CA VAL A 305 3.62 4.89 -22.30
C VAL A 305 4.02 6.23 -21.66
N GLN A 306 4.90 6.99 -22.31
CA GLN A 306 5.27 8.33 -21.83
C GLN A 306 4.05 9.24 -21.72
N GLN A 307 3.21 9.26 -22.75
CA GLN A 307 2.04 10.14 -22.78
C GLN A 307 0.98 9.73 -21.74
N ILE A 308 0.77 8.43 -21.49
CA ILE A 308 -0.11 7.93 -20.43
C ILE A 308 0.37 8.45 -19.07
N LEU A 309 1.65 8.26 -18.76
CA LEU A 309 2.25 8.72 -17.51
C LEU A 309 2.22 10.24 -17.37
N ALA A 310 2.53 10.98 -18.43
CA ALA A 310 2.50 12.44 -18.45
C ALA A 310 1.08 12.99 -18.23
N SER A 311 0.08 12.41 -18.88
CA SER A 311 -1.32 12.84 -18.73
C SER A 311 -1.83 12.59 -17.32
N ALA A 312 -1.53 11.41 -16.75
CA ALA A 312 -1.90 11.09 -15.37
C ALA A 312 -1.19 12.01 -14.34
N LEU A 313 0.10 12.32 -14.53
CA LEU A 313 0.82 13.23 -13.64
C LEU A 313 0.32 14.68 -13.74
N ALA A 314 0.07 15.17 -14.96
CA ALA A 314 -0.51 16.49 -15.18
C ALA A 314 -1.91 16.60 -14.54
N LEU A 315 -2.70 15.53 -14.62
CA LEU A 315 -4.00 15.45 -13.96
C LEU A 315 -3.88 15.41 -12.43
N ALA A 316 -2.91 14.69 -11.87
CA ALA A 316 -2.65 14.69 -10.43
C ALA A 316 -2.31 16.11 -9.92
N ASN A 317 -1.52 16.88 -10.68
CA ASN A 317 -1.10 18.24 -10.33
C ASN A 317 -2.26 19.25 -10.25
N ARG A 318 -3.41 18.96 -10.86
CA ARG A 318 -4.61 19.80 -10.77
C ARG A 318 -5.74 19.19 -9.94
N THR A 319 -5.66 17.89 -9.63
CA THR A 319 -6.61 17.19 -8.77
C THR A 319 -6.52 17.71 -7.35
N ARG A 320 -7.67 18.05 -6.76
CA ARG A 320 -7.78 18.39 -5.34
C ARG A 320 -7.53 17.14 -4.49
N ALA A 321 -6.52 17.22 -3.63
CA ALA A 321 -6.23 16.16 -2.66
C ALA A 321 -7.38 15.98 -1.65
N GLN A 322 -7.70 14.74 -1.32
CA GLN A 322 -8.62 14.38 -0.25
C GLN A 322 -7.92 14.35 1.10
N ILE A 323 -6.71 13.78 1.14
CA ILE A 323 -6.07 13.43 2.40
C ILE A 323 -5.04 14.46 2.88
N ARG A 324 -4.86 15.56 2.14
CA ARG A 324 -3.76 16.49 2.37
C ARG A 324 -4.25 17.82 2.97
N ARG A 325 -3.48 18.37 3.90
CA ARG A 325 -3.66 19.72 4.46
C ARG A 325 -2.42 20.59 4.21
N PRO A 326 -2.58 21.92 4.04
CA PRO A 326 -3.84 22.66 3.96
C PRO A 326 -4.70 22.23 2.75
N LEU A 327 -6.01 22.50 2.79
CA LEU A 327 -6.92 22.13 1.71
C LEU A 327 -6.58 22.92 0.42
N GLY A 328 -6.93 22.35 -0.74
CA GLY A 328 -6.62 22.93 -2.05
C GLY A 328 -5.22 22.57 -2.57
N GLN A 329 -4.49 21.71 -1.86
CA GLN A 329 -3.24 21.14 -2.37
C GLN A 329 -3.51 20.14 -3.51
N PRO A 330 -2.58 19.99 -4.47
CA PRO A 330 -2.65 18.93 -5.46
C PRO A 330 -2.54 17.54 -4.82
N ALA A 331 -3.22 16.56 -5.42
CA ALA A 331 -3.02 15.15 -5.09
C ALA A 331 -1.55 14.75 -5.32
N GLN A 332 -1.04 13.85 -4.47
CA GLN A 332 0.32 13.33 -4.58
C GLN A 332 0.27 11.81 -4.69
N VAL A 333 0.57 11.30 -5.87
CA VAL A 333 0.39 9.87 -6.20
C VAL A 333 1.62 9.28 -6.87
N SER A 334 1.77 7.97 -6.78
CA SER A 334 2.64 7.17 -7.64
C SER A 334 1.82 6.59 -8.79
N ILE A 335 2.41 6.50 -9.98
CA ILE A 335 1.75 6.09 -11.22
C ILE A 335 2.62 5.04 -11.91
N SER A 336 2.03 3.91 -12.25
CA SER A 336 2.69 2.78 -12.90
C SER A 336 1.93 2.33 -14.14
N VAL A 337 2.65 2.03 -15.22
CA VAL A 337 2.09 1.39 -16.42
C VAL A 337 2.78 0.04 -16.64
N VAL A 338 1.99 -1.00 -16.91
CA VAL A 338 2.46 -2.35 -17.23
C VAL A 338 1.90 -2.83 -18.56
N ASP A 339 2.59 -3.76 -19.22
CA ASP A 339 2.03 -4.51 -20.36
C ASP A 339 1.20 -5.72 -19.92
N THR A 340 0.70 -6.50 -20.87
CA THR A 340 -0.14 -7.66 -20.57
C THR A 340 0.61 -8.75 -19.79
N ASN A 341 1.94 -8.80 -19.90
CA ASN A 341 2.82 -9.72 -19.16
C ASN A 341 3.12 -9.23 -17.72
N GLY A 342 2.53 -8.11 -17.29
CA GLY A 342 2.78 -7.51 -15.98
C GLY A 342 4.16 -6.86 -15.88
N VAL A 343 4.84 -6.66 -17.01
CA VAL A 343 6.15 -6.04 -17.07
C VAL A 343 6.00 -4.52 -16.96
N VAL A 344 6.76 -3.89 -16.05
CA VAL A 344 6.76 -2.43 -15.87
C VAL A 344 7.28 -1.76 -17.14
N LEU A 345 6.50 -0.83 -17.68
CA LEU A 345 6.85 -0.02 -18.85
C LEU A 345 7.26 1.40 -18.47
N GLY A 346 6.89 1.84 -17.27
CA GLY A 346 7.35 3.09 -16.66
C GLY A 346 6.68 3.29 -15.31
N LEU A 347 7.39 3.97 -14.41
CA LEU A 347 6.92 4.32 -13.09
C LEU A 347 7.41 5.73 -12.73
N LEU A 348 6.51 6.58 -12.27
CA LEU A 348 6.84 7.90 -11.75
C LEU A 348 5.98 8.25 -10.54
N ARG A 349 6.35 9.32 -9.85
CA ARG A 349 5.69 9.74 -8.60
C ARG A 349 5.61 11.26 -8.48
N GLY A 350 4.63 11.76 -7.74
CA GLY A 350 4.68 13.11 -7.19
C GLY A 350 5.78 13.24 -6.12
N PRO A 351 6.34 14.44 -5.90
CA PRO A 351 7.42 14.68 -4.94
C PRO A 351 7.13 14.17 -3.53
N ASP A 352 5.89 14.32 -3.07
CA ASP A 352 5.46 14.04 -1.69
C ASP A 352 4.38 12.95 -1.64
N ALA A 353 4.33 12.09 -2.66
CA ALA A 353 3.44 10.93 -2.66
C ALA A 353 3.83 9.98 -1.51
N PRO A 354 2.86 9.49 -0.70
CA PRO A 354 3.12 8.44 0.29
C PRO A 354 3.90 7.26 -0.32
N LEU A 355 4.91 6.77 0.39
CA LEU A 355 5.87 5.80 -0.15
C LEU A 355 5.23 4.44 -0.44
N PHE A 356 4.22 4.04 0.35
CA PHE A 356 3.48 2.81 0.12
C PHE A 356 2.85 2.76 -1.29
N GLY A 357 2.43 3.93 -1.79
CA GLY A 357 1.78 4.07 -3.09
C GLY A 357 2.64 3.60 -4.26
N THR A 358 3.97 3.52 -4.09
CA THR A 358 4.89 3.08 -5.15
C THR A 358 4.65 1.63 -5.56
N ASP A 359 4.58 0.72 -4.60
CA ASP A 359 4.32 -0.70 -4.85
C ASP A 359 2.84 -0.92 -5.14
N VAL A 360 1.96 -0.25 -4.40
CA VAL A 360 0.50 -0.37 -4.57
C VAL A 360 0.05 0.08 -5.96
N ALA A 361 0.59 1.19 -6.51
CA ALA A 361 0.27 1.62 -7.88
C ALA A 361 0.64 0.52 -8.90
N LEU A 362 1.77 -0.16 -8.70
CA LEU A 362 2.16 -1.29 -9.54
C LEU A 362 1.25 -2.52 -9.33
N GLN A 363 0.94 -2.89 -8.08
CA GLN A 363 0.00 -3.98 -7.78
C GLN A 363 -1.36 -3.72 -8.44
N LYS A 364 -1.90 -2.49 -8.33
CA LYS A 364 -3.16 -2.09 -8.96
C LYS A 364 -3.10 -2.20 -10.49
N ALA A 365 -2.02 -1.74 -11.13
CA ALA A 365 -1.83 -1.83 -12.58
C ALA A 365 -1.84 -3.29 -13.06
N ARG A 366 -1.08 -4.16 -12.36
CA ARG A 366 -1.02 -5.59 -12.63
C ARG A 366 -2.35 -6.29 -12.36
N SER A 367 -3.06 -5.93 -11.30
CA SER A 367 -4.36 -6.51 -10.94
C SER A 367 -5.41 -6.28 -12.02
N ALA A 368 -5.53 -5.03 -12.49
CA ALA A 368 -6.46 -4.68 -13.57
C ALA A 368 -6.10 -5.34 -14.90
N SER A 369 -4.81 -5.34 -15.26
CA SER A 369 -4.34 -6.04 -16.48
C SER A 369 -4.56 -7.55 -16.39
N PHE A 370 -4.23 -8.18 -15.25
CA PHE A 370 -4.31 -9.62 -15.07
C PHE A 370 -5.74 -10.12 -15.07
N LEU A 371 -6.65 -9.59 -14.24
CA LEU A 371 -8.03 -10.09 -14.18
C LEU A 371 -8.85 -9.77 -15.44
N SER A 372 -8.39 -8.84 -16.28
CA SER A 372 -8.95 -8.59 -17.61
C SER A 372 -8.37 -9.51 -18.71
N HIS A 373 -7.32 -10.27 -18.41
CA HIS A 373 -6.62 -11.10 -19.38
C HIS A 373 -7.35 -12.43 -19.62
N PRO A 374 -7.55 -12.89 -20.87
CA PRO A 374 -8.26 -14.15 -21.15
C PRO A 374 -7.64 -15.40 -20.51
N SER A 375 -6.35 -15.37 -20.21
CA SER A 375 -5.64 -16.47 -19.53
C SER A 375 -5.77 -16.46 -18.01
N ALA A 376 -6.38 -15.44 -17.38
CA ALA A 376 -6.39 -15.29 -15.92
C ALA A 376 -6.97 -16.52 -15.20
N GLY A 377 -8.12 -17.02 -15.67
CA GLY A 377 -8.75 -18.20 -15.11
C GLY A 377 -7.87 -19.45 -15.23
N ALA A 378 -7.21 -19.65 -16.38
CA ALA A 378 -6.32 -20.79 -16.59
C ALA A 378 -5.04 -20.71 -15.73
N GLU A 379 -4.43 -19.53 -15.62
CA GLU A 379 -3.25 -19.31 -14.79
C GLU A 379 -3.57 -19.50 -13.29
N LEU A 380 -4.71 -19.02 -12.81
CA LEU A 380 -5.17 -19.24 -11.43
C LEU A 380 -5.48 -20.72 -11.15
N LEU A 381 -6.10 -21.43 -12.10
CA LEU A 381 -6.35 -22.88 -11.95
C LEU A 381 -5.05 -23.68 -11.92
N ALA A 382 -4.03 -23.26 -12.67
CA ALA A 382 -2.73 -23.93 -12.71
C ALA A 382 -1.96 -23.86 -11.38
N LEU A 383 -2.24 -22.86 -10.53
CA LEU A 383 -1.70 -22.82 -9.16
C LEU A 383 -2.30 -23.90 -8.25
N GLY A 384 -3.50 -24.41 -8.58
CA GLY A 384 -4.16 -25.46 -7.82
C GLY A 384 -4.50 -25.08 -6.38
N GLY A 385 -4.57 -26.08 -5.50
CA GLY A 385 -4.68 -25.91 -4.04
C GLY A 385 -5.81 -24.97 -3.61
N ALA A 386 -5.47 -24.01 -2.75
CA ALA A 386 -6.39 -23.01 -2.21
C ALA A 386 -6.86 -21.98 -3.25
N ILE A 387 -6.23 -21.89 -4.43
CA ILE A 387 -6.52 -20.86 -5.43
C ILE A 387 -7.66 -21.27 -6.37
N ALA A 388 -7.69 -22.53 -6.83
CA ALA A 388 -8.69 -23.02 -7.77
C ALA A 388 -10.16 -22.78 -7.32
N PRO A 389 -10.53 -22.90 -6.03
CA PRO A 389 -11.88 -22.58 -5.55
C PRO A 389 -12.35 -21.15 -5.86
N TYR A 390 -11.46 -20.15 -5.87
CA TYR A 390 -11.83 -18.76 -6.20
C TYR A 390 -12.25 -18.59 -7.66
N VAL A 391 -11.64 -19.35 -8.59
CA VAL A 391 -12.04 -19.35 -10.00
C VAL A 391 -13.44 -19.92 -10.16
N THR A 392 -13.72 -21.06 -9.50
CA THR A 392 -15.05 -21.68 -9.50
C THR A 392 -16.09 -20.75 -8.87
N ALA A 393 -15.76 -20.13 -7.72
CA ALA A 393 -16.64 -19.17 -7.06
C ALA A 393 -16.96 -17.97 -7.96
N THR A 394 -15.95 -17.44 -8.66
CA THR A 394 -16.13 -16.31 -9.60
C THR A 394 -17.04 -16.66 -10.76
N ARG A 395 -16.86 -17.84 -11.38
CA ARG A 395 -17.72 -18.33 -12.46
C ARG A 395 -19.16 -18.51 -12.02
N ASN A 396 -19.38 -19.09 -10.84
CA ASN A 396 -20.71 -19.27 -10.27
C ASN A 396 -21.36 -17.93 -9.92
N PHE A 397 -20.60 -17.01 -9.33
CA PHE A 397 -21.07 -15.69 -8.93
C PHE A 397 -21.59 -14.87 -10.12
N PHE A 398 -20.90 -14.93 -11.25
CA PHE A 398 -21.33 -14.25 -12.48
C PHE A 398 -22.31 -15.07 -13.34
N GLY A 399 -22.58 -16.34 -12.98
CA GLY A 399 -23.39 -17.24 -13.80
C GLY A 399 -22.77 -17.52 -15.18
N ASP A 400 -21.46 -17.38 -15.32
CA ASP A 400 -20.73 -17.55 -16.57
C ASP A 400 -19.51 -18.46 -16.37
N PRO A 401 -19.51 -19.69 -16.93
CA PRO A 401 -18.41 -20.65 -16.81
C PRO A 401 -17.11 -20.17 -17.48
N THR A 402 -17.19 -19.14 -18.31
CA THR A 402 -16.03 -18.52 -18.98
C THR A 402 -15.52 -17.26 -18.27
N SER A 403 -16.08 -16.88 -17.11
CA SER A 403 -15.55 -15.79 -16.29
C SER A 403 -14.05 -15.98 -16.01
N LEU A 404 -13.30 -14.87 -16.02
CA LEU A 404 -11.83 -14.82 -16.01
C LEU A 404 -11.16 -15.35 -17.30
N SER A 405 -11.95 -15.62 -18.34
CA SER A 405 -11.48 -16.00 -19.68
C SER A 405 -12.29 -15.38 -20.82
N ASN A 406 -13.42 -14.74 -20.52
CA ASN A 406 -14.34 -14.11 -21.47
C ASN A 406 -13.94 -12.68 -21.89
N GLY A 407 -12.81 -12.16 -21.38
CA GLY A 407 -12.28 -10.85 -21.76
C GLY A 407 -12.98 -9.64 -21.13
N VAL A 408 -13.82 -9.85 -20.10
CA VAL A 408 -14.39 -8.76 -19.30
C VAL A 408 -13.26 -7.89 -18.72
N ALA A 409 -13.38 -6.58 -18.88
CA ALA A 409 -12.45 -5.61 -18.35
C ALA A 409 -12.77 -5.32 -16.88
N PHE A 410 -11.82 -5.62 -15.98
CA PHE A 410 -11.91 -5.36 -14.55
C PHE A 410 -10.98 -4.20 -14.14
N SER A 411 -11.55 -3.14 -13.59
CA SER A 411 -10.80 -2.12 -12.85
C SER A 411 -10.51 -2.59 -11.42
N ALA A 412 -9.55 -1.97 -10.71
CA ALA A 412 -9.35 -2.31 -9.30
C ALA A 412 -10.55 -1.98 -8.40
N LYS A 413 -11.41 -1.03 -8.79
CA LYS A 413 -12.67 -0.80 -8.08
C LYS A 413 -13.62 -1.99 -8.23
N ALA A 414 -13.79 -2.52 -9.45
CA ALA A 414 -14.64 -3.68 -9.70
C ALA A 414 -14.09 -4.93 -8.98
N ILE A 415 -12.76 -5.12 -9.01
CA ILE A 415 -12.07 -6.17 -8.24
C ILE A 415 -12.35 -6.02 -6.76
N GLY A 416 -12.25 -4.79 -6.24
CA GLY A 416 -12.56 -4.48 -4.84
C GLY A 416 -14.01 -4.81 -4.48
N ASN A 417 -14.99 -4.54 -5.35
CA ASN A 417 -16.39 -4.89 -5.10
C ASN A 417 -16.56 -6.39 -4.89
N ILE A 418 -15.93 -7.24 -5.69
CA ILE A 418 -16.06 -8.71 -5.61
C ILE A 418 -15.10 -9.37 -4.60
N ALA A 419 -14.29 -8.57 -3.89
CA ALA A 419 -13.36 -8.99 -2.85
C ALA A 419 -13.82 -8.58 -1.44
N ARG A 420 -15.13 -8.30 -1.27
CA ARG A 420 -15.70 -7.90 0.03
C ARG A 420 -16.28 -9.09 0.78
N PRO A 421 -16.17 -9.13 2.12
CA PRO A 421 -16.83 -10.15 2.94
C PRO A 421 -18.36 -10.01 2.95
N TYR A 422 -18.87 -8.85 2.54
CA TYR A 422 -20.28 -8.56 2.28
C TYR A 422 -20.42 -8.04 0.85
N PHE A 423 -21.29 -8.64 0.05
CA PHE A 423 -21.60 -8.22 -1.32
C PHE A 423 -23.13 -8.05 -1.49
N PRO A 424 -23.63 -6.83 -1.80
CA PRO A 424 -22.88 -5.58 -2.02
C PRO A 424 -22.09 -5.09 -0.79
N ASP A 425 -21.03 -4.32 -1.05
CA ASP A 425 -20.06 -3.87 -0.03
C ASP A 425 -20.77 -3.29 1.21
N GLY A 426 -20.41 -3.81 2.39
CA GLY A 426 -20.89 -3.31 3.67
C GLY A 426 -22.27 -3.77 4.10
N ILE A 427 -23.08 -4.40 3.24
CA ILE A 427 -24.46 -4.79 3.58
C ILE A 427 -24.46 -6.05 4.46
N VAL A 428 -24.76 -5.88 5.74
CA VAL A 428 -24.73 -6.97 6.72
C VAL A 428 -25.79 -8.02 6.39
N GLY A 429 -25.42 -9.30 6.53
CA GLY A 429 -26.29 -10.44 6.20
C GLY A 429 -26.26 -10.84 4.72
N SER A 430 -25.59 -10.08 3.87
CA SER A 430 -25.31 -10.50 2.49
C SER A 430 -24.20 -11.55 2.43
N ALA A 431 -24.14 -12.31 1.33
CA ALA A 431 -23.05 -13.24 1.06
C ALA A 431 -21.76 -12.48 0.70
N ASN A 432 -20.60 -13.14 0.80
CA ASN A 432 -19.33 -12.56 0.36
C ASN A 432 -19.23 -12.47 -1.17
N GLY A 433 -18.37 -11.57 -1.65
CA GLY A 433 -17.89 -11.59 -3.02
C GLY A 433 -16.99 -12.81 -3.29
N PRO A 434 -16.89 -13.26 -4.55
CA PRO A 434 -16.22 -14.51 -4.90
C PRO A 434 -14.70 -14.53 -4.63
N LEU A 435 -14.06 -13.37 -4.39
CA LEU A 435 -12.63 -13.29 -4.09
C LEU A 435 -12.31 -13.21 -2.59
N ALA A 436 -13.33 -13.08 -1.75
CA ALA A 436 -13.21 -13.05 -0.29
C ALA A 436 -13.77 -14.34 0.32
N PRO A 437 -13.30 -14.77 1.51
CA PRO A 437 -14.02 -15.75 2.31
C PRO A 437 -15.32 -15.15 2.90
N PRO A 438 -16.26 -16.00 3.36
CA PRO A 438 -17.38 -15.55 4.18
C PRO A 438 -16.89 -14.81 5.44
N ILE A 439 -17.70 -13.88 5.98
CA ILE A 439 -17.30 -13.05 7.13
C ILE A 439 -16.79 -13.86 8.34
N ALA A 440 -17.35 -15.04 8.62
CA ALA A 440 -16.91 -15.92 9.71
C ALA A 440 -15.47 -16.45 9.56
N ARG A 441 -14.88 -16.29 8.37
CA ARG A 441 -13.51 -16.65 8.02
C ARG A 441 -12.69 -15.46 7.49
N TRP A 442 -13.26 -14.25 7.51
CA TRP A 442 -12.63 -13.05 6.98
C TRP A 442 -12.06 -12.21 8.11
N SER A 443 -10.86 -11.69 7.90
CA SER A 443 -10.28 -10.64 8.72
C SER A 443 -9.32 -9.80 7.89
N PRO A 444 -8.83 -8.66 8.42
CA PRO A 444 -7.69 -7.94 7.84
C PRO A 444 -6.42 -8.80 7.65
N PHE A 445 -6.35 -9.98 8.28
CA PHE A 445 -5.26 -10.96 8.15
C PHE A 445 -5.68 -12.22 7.37
N ALA A 446 -6.88 -12.25 6.80
CA ALA A 446 -7.46 -13.36 6.03
C ALA A 446 -8.43 -12.83 4.95
N THR A 447 -7.89 -12.10 3.96
CA THR A 447 -8.71 -11.35 2.98
C THR A 447 -9.18 -12.16 1.77
N GLY A 448 -8.77 -13.42 1.64
CA GLY A 448 -9.12 -14.29 0.52
C GLY A 448 -8.07 -14.33 -0.56
N LEU A 449 -8.48 -14.33 -1.84
CA LEU A 449 -7.58 -14.53 -2.98
C LEU A 449 -6.35 -13.61 -2.92
N GLN A 450 -6.52 -12.36 -2.45
CA GLN A 450 -5.41 -11.43 -2.29
C GLN A 450 -4.27 -12.00 -1.44
N LEU A 451 -4.59 -12.43 -0.23
CA LEU A 451 -3.61 -12.99 0.69
C LEU A 451 -3.22 -14.41 0.27
N ASP A 452 -4.18 -15.23 -0.14
CA ASP A 452 -3.93 -16.65 -0.45
C ASP A 452 -2.95 -16.81 -1.61
N LEU A 453 -2.92 -15.88 -2.57
CA LEU A 453 -1.88 -15.82 -3.60
C LEU A 453 -0.49 -15.56 -3.01
N SER A 454 -0.39 -14.75 -1.95
CA SER A 454 0.88 -14.23 -1.43
C SER A 454 1.39 -14.91 -0.15
N SER A 455 0.54 -15.67 0.54
CA SER A 455 0.81 -16.19 1.89
C SER A 455 2.04 -17.09 1.95
N GLY A 456 2.19 -18.01 0.99
CA GLY A 456 3.37 -18.87 0.89
C GLY A 456 4.65 -18.06 0.75
N ALA A 457 4.68 -17.09 -0.18
CA ALA A 457 5.84 -16.24 -0.40
C ALA A 457 6.14 -15.29 0.77
N ILE A 458 5.11 -14.85 1.51
CA ILE A 458 5.27 -14.07 2.75
C ILE A 458 5.96 -14.92 3.81
N VAL A 459 5.47 -16.15 4.05
CA VAL A 459 6.07 -17.08 5.01
C VAL A 459 7.51 -17.40 4.61
N ASP A 460 7.75 -17.76 3.35
CA ASP A 460 9.09 -18.05 2.84
C ASP A 460 10.05 -16.86 2.97
N ALA A 461 9.57 -15.63 2.78
CA ALA A 461 10.39 -14.43 2.97
C ALA A 461 10.74 -14.15 4.44
N ILE A 462 10.00 -14.75 5.38
CA ILE A 462 10.22 -14.61 6.83
C ILE A 462 11.10 -15.74 7.37
N VAL A 463 10.84 -16.99 6.99
CA VAL A 463 11.52 -18.18 7.55
C VAL A 463 12.52 -18.84 6.60
N GLY A 464 12.48 -18.50 5.31
CA GLY A 464 13.29 -19.10 4.26
C GLY A 464 14.59 -18.35 3.93
N PRO A 465 15.36 -18.84 2.95
CA PRO A 465 16.63 -18.24 2.56
C PRO A 465 16.48 -16.79 2.04
N LEU A 466 17.25 -15.86 2.62
CA LEU A 466 17.05 -14.41 2.45
C LEU A 466 17.62 -13.81 1.15
N ALA A 467 18.35 -14.60 0.36
CA ALA A 467 19.29 -14.10 -0.65
C ALA A 467 18.65 -13.67 -1.99
N ALA A 468 17.40 -14.04 -2.31
CA ALA A 468 16.75 -13.61 -3.55
C ALA A 468 15.22 -13.49 -3.41
N ALA A 469 14.59 -12.69 -4.28
CA ALA A 469 13.15 -12.75 -4.47
C ALA A 469 12.80 -14.03 -5.24
N PRO A 470 11.66 -14.68 -4.96
CA PRO A 470 11.23 -15.81 -5.78
C PRO A 470 11.16 -15.38 -7.24
N ALA A 471 11.55 -16.26 -8.17
CA ALA A 471 11.55 -15.95 -9.61
C ALA A 471 10.15 -15.55 -10.14
N THR A 472 9.10 -16.02 -9.47
CA THR A 472 7.69 -15.75 -9.76
C THR A 472 7.07 -14.67 -8.85
N GLY A 473 7.89 -13.98 -8.05
CA GLY A 473 7.45 -12.95 -7.11
C GLY A 473 6.56 -13.49 -5.98
N CYS A 474 5.62 -12.69 -5.51
CA CYS A 474 4.74 -13.03 -4.39
C CYS A 474 3.68 -14.08 -4.71
N THR A 475 3.26 -14.23 -5.97
CA THR A 475 1.99 -14.93 -6.29
C THR A 475 2.13 -16.24 -7.05
N GLY A 476 3.35 -16.61 -7.44
CA GLY A 476 3.55 -17.70 -8.41
C GLY A 476 3.15 -17.32 -9.85
N LEU A 477 2.59 -16.13 -10.08
CA LEU A 477 2.08 -15.68 -11.38
C LEU A 477 3.03 -14.65 -12.00
N PRO A 478 3.59 -14.91 -13.19
CA PRO A 478 4.50 -13.98 -13.86
C PRO A 478 3.92 -12.58 -14.12
N ARG A 479 2.59 -12.47 -14.26
CA ARG A 479 1.86 -11.22 -14.54
C ARG A 479 1.49 -10.43 -13.27
N LEU A 480 1.59 -11.05 -12.08
CA LEU A 480 1.13 -10.51 -10.81
C LEU A 480 2.22 -10.61 -9.73
N ARG A 481 3.46 -10.28 -10.09
CA ARG A 481 4.67 -10.59 -9.29
C ARG A 481 4.73 -9.93 -7.92
N ASN A 482 4.05 -8.82 -7.69
CA ASN A 482 4.06 -8.13 -6.39
C ASN A 482 2.76 -8.27 -5.61
N GLY A 483 1.80 -9.09 -6.05
CA GLY A 483 0.53 -9.29 -5.35
C GLY A 483 -0.68 -8.71 -6.08
N LEU A 484 -1.86 -9.04 -5.56
CA LEU A 484 -3.16 -8.54 -6.02
C LEU A 484 -3.58 -7.34 -5.16
N GLN A 485 -4.18 -6.31 -5.76
CA GLN A 485 -4.81 -5.22 -5.02
C GLN A 485 -6.33 -5.20 -5.23
N ILE A 486 -7.05 -5.01 -4.12
CA ILE A 486 -8.51 -5.09 -4.03
C ILE A 486 -9.17 -3.75 -3.63
N PHE A 487 -8.55 -2.64 -3.99
CA PHE A 487 -9.16 -1.31 -3.88
C PHE A 487 -8.77 -0.41 -5.04
N SER A 488 -9.64 0.57 -5.28
CA SER A 488 -9.65 1.57 -6.35
C SER A 488 -8.28 2.16 -6.70
N GLY A 489 -8.07 2.46 -7.98
CA GLY A 489 -6.92 3.21 -8.50
C GLY A 489 -6.29 2.60 -9.76
N SER A 490 -6.98 1.73 -10.50
CA SER A 490 -6.46 1.24 -11.78
C SER A 490 -7.54 0.84 -12.76
N VAL A 491 -7.18 0.91 -14.04
CA VAL A 491 -7.97 0.41 -15.16
C VAL A 491 -7.08 -0.32 -16.16
N PRO A 492 -7.60 -1.35 -16.84
CA PRO A 492 -6.91 -1.99 -17.95
C PRO A 492 -6.83 -1.04 -19.16
N ILE A 493 -5.72 -1.11 -19.89
CA ILE A 493 -5.46 -0.33 -21.10
C ILE A 493 -5.81 -1.19 -22.31
N TYR A 494 -6.65 -0.66 -23.19
CA TYR A 494 -7.03 -1.30 -24.45
C TYR A 494 -6.54 -0.52 -25.65
N ARG A 495 -6.41 -1.20 -26.78
CA ARG A 495 -6.25 -0.58 -28.10
C ARG A 495 -7.41 -0.99 -28.99
N THR A 496 -8.05 -0.02 -29.62
CA THR A 496 -9.11 -0.22 -30.61
C THR A 496 -8.68 0.33 -31.96
N VAL A 497 -8.47 -0.55 -32.95
CA VAL A 497 -8.11 -0.17 -34.32
C VAL A 497 -9.04 -0.90 -35.29
N ALA A 498 -9.67 -0.15 -36.20
CA ALA A 498 -10.63 -0.70 -37.17
C ALA A 498 -11.72 -1.59 -36.52
N GLY A 499 -12.20 -1.21 -35.33
CA GLY A 499 -13.21 -1.95 -34.57
C GLY A 499 -12.68 -3.14 -33.76
N VAL A 500 -11.41 -3.54 -33.92
CA VAL A 500 -10.80 -4.62 -33.16
C VAL A 500 -10.24 -4.08 -31.85
N THR A 501 -10.80 -4.56 -30.74
CA THR A 501 -10.41 -4.17 -29.37
C THR A 501 -9.51 -5.24 -28.77
N ARG A 502 -8.32 -4.85 -28.28
CA ARG A 502 -7.37 -5.73 -27.59
C ARG A 502 -6.89 -5.14 -26.28
N LEU A 503 -6.77 -5.97 -25.24
CA LEU A 503 -6.06 -5.61 -24.01
C LEU A 503 -4.57 -5.44 -24.36
N VAL A 504 -3.94 -4.38 -23.86
CA VAL A 504 -2.50 -4.11 -24.08
C VAL A 504 -1.73 -3.83 -22.78
N GLY A 505 -2.40 -3.75 -21.64
CA GLY A 505 -1.75 -3.57 -20.35
C GLY A 505 -2.66 -3.00 -19.26
N GLY A 506 -2.08 -2.29 -18.29
CA GLY A 506 -2.81 -1.62 -17.21
C GLY A 506 -2.09 -0.38 -16.69
N ILE A 507 -2.86 0.61 -16.25
CA ILE A 507 -2.36 1.77 -15.49
C ILE A 507 -2.85 1.65 -14.04
N GLY A 508 -1.98 1.95 -13.09
CA GLY A 508 -2.33 2.01 -11.67
C GLY A 508 -1.78 3.26 -11.00
N VAL A 509 -2.54 3.79 -10.06
CA VAL A 509 -2.31 5.03 -9.34
C VAL A 509 -2.55 4.79 -7.86
N SER A 510 -1.65 5.31 -7.02
CA SER A 510 -1.83 5.25 -5.56
C SER A 510 -1.12 6.37 -4.84
N GLY A 511 -1.82 7.03 -3.92
CA GLY A 511 -1.19 7.91 -2.94
C GLY A 511 -2.10 8.98 -2.31
N ASP A 512 -3.31 9.16 -2.82
CA ASP A 512 -4.29 10.08 -2.23
C ASP A 512 -5.59 9.32 -1.88
N GLY A 513 -6.74 10.00 -1.82
CA GLY A 513 -8.03 9.34 -1.66
C GLY A 513 -8.32 8.35 -2.81
N THR A 514 -9.08 7.30 -2.51
CA THR A 514 -9.38 6.22 -3.48
C THR A 514 -10.10 6.69 -4.74
N ASP A 515 -10.93 7.74 -4.63
CA ASP A 515 -11.60 8.34 -5.77
C ASP A 515 -10.65 9.23 -6.59
N GLN A 516 -9.69 9.91 -5.95
CA GLN A 516 -8.62 10.63 -6.64
C GLN A 516 -7.75 9.65 -7.43
N ASP A 517 -7.33 8.55 -6.81
CA ASP A 517 -6.55 7.50 -7.48
C ASP A 517 -7.30 6.92 -8.70
N ASP A 518 -8.58 6.58 -8.54
CA ASP A 518 -9.43 6.07 -9.63
C ASP A 518 -9.57 7.08 -10.76
N MET A 519 -9.87 8.34 -10.43
CA MET A 519 -10.03 9.41 -11.40
C MET A 519 -8.73 9.66 -12.17
N ILE A 520 -7.59 9.71 -11.48
CA ILE A 520 -6.29 9.98 -12.10
C ILE A 520 -5.92 8.83 -13.06
N ALA A 521 -6.14 7.58 -12.67
CA ALA A 521 -5.92 6.43 -13.54
C ALA A 521 -6.82 6.47 -14.77
N PHE A 522 -8.12 6.70 -14.56
CA PHE A 522 -9.13 6.67 -15.62
C PHE A 522 -8.99 7.85 -16.59
N LEU A 523 -9.14 9.09 -16.10
CA LEU A 523 -9.08 10.27 -16.94
C LEU A 523 -7.69 10.53 -17.50
N GLY A 524 -6.63 10.14 -16.79
CA GLY A 524 -5.26 10.21 -17.31
C GLY A 524 -5.10 9.36 -18.58
N LEU A 525 -5.66 8.15 -18.59
CA LEU A 525 -5.69 7.28 -19.77
C LEU A 525 -6.58 7.85 -20.88
N ALA A 526 -7.77 8.39 -20.55
CA ALA A 526 -8.66 9.01 -21.54
C ALA A 526 -7.99 10.23 -22.25
N GLN A 527 -7.32 11.09 -21.48
CA GLN A 527 -6.59 12.25 -21.99
C GLN A 527 -5.41 11.83 -22.86
N ALA A 528 -4.66 10.80 -22.44
CA ALA A 528 -3.59 10.23 -23.24
C ALA A 528 -4.11 9.66 -24.56
N GLY A 529 -5.19 8.87 -24.53
CA GLY A 529 -5.80 8.30 -25.73
C GLY A 529 -6.26 9.37 -26.73
N THR A 530 -6.89 10.44 -26.21
CA THR A 530 -7.29 11.61 -27.02
C THR A 530 -6.08 12.30 -27.66
N THR A 531 -5.02 12.49 -26.89
CA THR A 531 -3.78 13.15 -27.37
C THR A 531 -3.05 12.32 -28.41
N LEU A 532 -3.00 10.99 -28.21
CA LEU A 532 -2.26 10.07 -29.06
C LEU A 532 -2.97 9.78 -30.37
N GLY A 533 -4.30 9.62 -30.35
CA GLY A 533 -5.07 9.22 -31.54
C GLY A 533 -4.71 7.84 -32.10
N THR A 534 -3.96 7.01 -31.36
CA THR A 534 -3.44 5.70 -31.82
C THR A 534 -4.39 4.53 -31.54
N GLY A 535 -5.59 4.84 -31.06
CA GLY A 535 -6.58 3.85 -30.60
C GLY A 535 -6.36 3.35 -29.17
N ILE A 536 -5.30 3.77 -28.47
CA ILE A 536 -5.12 3.50 -27.03
C ILE A 536 -6.20 4.20 -26.21
N GLY A 537 -6.79 3.51 -25.25
CA GLY A 537 -7.80 4.07 -24.35
C GLY A 537 -8.43 3.03 -23.43
N HIS A 538 -9.66 3.31 -23.00
CA HIS A 538 -10.42 2.40 -22.16
C HIS A 538 -10.98 1.21 -22.93
N ALA A 539 -11.31 0.15 -22.20
CA ALA A 539 -12.23 -0.87 -22.69
C ALA A 539 -13.54 -0.21 -23.17
N PRO A 540 -14.13 -0.65 -24.29
CA PRO A 540 -15.51 -0.33 -24.65
C PRO A 540 -16.47 -0.61 -23.49
N ALA A 541 -17.46 0.25 -23.26
CA ALA A 541 -18.37 0.14 -22.12
C ALA A 541 -19.06 -1.23 -22.00
N ALA A 542 -19.40 -1.86 -23.13
CA ALA A 542 -20.02 -3.19 -23.17
C ALA A 542 -19.09 -4.33 -22.69
N LEU A 543 -17.77 -4.14 -22.69
CA LEU A 543 -16.80 -5.12 -22.20
C LEU A 543 -16.47 -4.94 -20.71
N ARG A 544 -16.92 -3.85 -20.07
CA ARG A 544 -16.54 -3.51 -18.70
C ARG A 544 -17.35 -4.29 -17.68
N ALA A 545 -16.75 -4.55 -16.51
CA ALA A 545 -17.38 -5.28 -15.43
C ALA A 545 -18.67 -4.63 -14.89
N ASP A 546 -18.87 -3.32 -15.06
CA ASP A 546 -20.11 -2.61 -14.72
C ASP A 546 -21.25 -2.81 -15.74
N ALA A 547 -20.99 -3.50 -16.86
CA ALA A 547 -22.02 -4.01 -17.75
C ALA A 547 -22.72 -5.27 -17.19
N ILE A 548 -22.09 -5.97 -16.24
CA ILE A 548 -22.63 -7.18 -15.62
C ILE A 548 -23.73 -6.79 -14.63
N VAL A 549 -24.91 -7.42 -14.77
CA VAL A 549 -26.06 -7.22 -13.88
C VAL A 549 -26.11 -8.37 -12.88
N LEU A 550 -26.04 -8.04 -11.59
CA LEU A 550 -26.13 -8.99 -10.47
C LEU A 550 -27.39 -8.74 -9.64
N PRO A 551 -27.85 -9.71 -8.82
CA PRO A 551 -29.01 -9.53 -7.94
C PRO A 551 -28.94 -8.31 -7.00
N GLY A 552 -27.73 -7.83 -6.68
CA GLY A 552 -27.48 -6.63 -5.86
C GLY A 552 -27.18 -5.34 -6.64
N GLY A 553 -27.40 -5.32 -7.96
CA GLY A 553 -27.08 -4.21 -8.85
C GLY A 553 -25.88 -4.47 -9.76
N ARG A 554 -25.24 -3.41 -10.22
CA ARG A 554 -24.05 -3.50 -11.08
C ARG A 554 -22.79 -3.30 -10.25
N LEU A 555 -21.68 -3.87 -10.71
CA LEU A 555 -20.36 -3.51 -10.21
C LEU A 555 -20.05 -2.05 -10.56
N ARG A 556 -19.12 -1.43 -9.82
CA ARG A 556 -18.62 -0.10 -10.16
C ARG A 556 -17.29 -0.22 -10.90
N TYR A 557 -17.18 0.42 -12.06
CA TYR A 557 -15.93 0.45 -12.81
C TYR A 557 -14.98 1.54 -12.33
N VAL A 558 -15.46 2.77 -12.13
CA VAL A 558 -14.68 3.92 -11.63
C VAL A 558 -15.59 4.82 -10.79
N GLN A 559 -15.01 5.54 -9.83
CA GLN A 559 -15.67 6.61 -9.08
C GLN A 559 -14.74 7.82 -9.07
N CYS A 560 -15.30 8.98 -9.38
CA CYS A 560 -14.54 10.24 -9.40
C CYS A 560 -15.09 11.16 -8.31
N PRO A 561 -14.22 11.95 -7.66
CA PRO A 561 -14.61 12.77 -6.53
C PRO A 561 -15.48 13.94 -6.99
N VAL A 562 -16.32 14.43 -6.08
CA VAL A 562 -17.08 15.68 -6.28
C VAL A 562 -16.12 16.87 -6.22
N ALA A 563 -16.31 17.85 -7.10
CA ALA A 563 -15.43 19.02 -7.26
C ALA A 563 -13.93 18.63 -7.31
N PRO A 564 -13.54 17.80 -8.29
CA PRO A 564 -12.26 17.10 -8.33
C PRO A 564 -11.04 17.99 -8.53
N PHE A 565 -11.20 19.23 -9.01
CA PHE A 565 -10.08 20.06 -9.45
C PHE A 565 -9.87 21.29 -8.57
N ASN A 566 -8.61 21.71 -8.43
CA ASN A 566 -8.22 22.96 -7.78
C ASN A 566 -8.40 24.17 -8.71
N ASP A 567 -8.38 23.94 -10.02
CA ASP A 567 -8.39 24.97 -11.07
C ASP A 567 -9.70 25.01 -11.87
N SER A 568 -10.73 24.27 -11.45
CA SER A 568 -12.00 24.15 -12.16
C SER A 568 -13.15 23.71 -11.24
N ASN A 569 -14.37 24.11 -11.62
CA ASN A 569 -15.62 23.71 -10.95
C ASN A 569 -16.35 22.54 -11.65
N ALA A 570 -15.71 21.90 -12.63
CA ALA A 570 -16.29 20.77 -13.36
C ALA A 570 -16.75 19.65 -12.41
N GLN A 571 -17.84 18.98 -12.75
CA GLN A 571 -18.45 17.89 -11.98
C GLN A 571 -18.67 16.68 -12.88
N ASN A 572 -18.85 15.50 -12.28
CA ASN A 572 -19.14 14.25 -13.02
C ASN A 572 -18.16 13.99 -14.16
N VAL A 573 -16.88 14.32 -13.92
CA VAL A 573 -15.83 14.40 -14.95
C VAL A 573 -15.51 13.07 -15.63
N CYS A 574 -15.97 11.96 -15.05
CA CYS A 574 -15.82 10.61 -15.58
C CYS A 574 -17.08 10.07 -16.28
N ALA A 575 -18.19 10.82 -16.24
CA ALA A 575 -19.43 10.41 -16.88
C ALA A 575 -19.31 10.49 -18.41
N GLY A 576 -19.84 9.48 -19.10
CA GLY A 576 -19.86 9.43 -20.57
C GLY A 576 -18.57 8.92 -21.23
N LEU A 577 -17.61 8.41 -20.45
CA LEU A 577 -16.34 7.84 -20.93
C LEU A 577 -16.29 6.33 -20.81
#